data_AF-A0A0D8XCS5-F1
#
_entry.id   AF-A0A0D8XCS5-F1
#
_cell.length_a   1.000
_cell.length_b   1.000
_cell.length_c   1.000
_cell.angle_alpha   90.00
_cell.angle_beta   90.00
_cell.angle_gamma   90.00
#
_symmetry.space_group_name_H-M   'P 1'
#
loop_
_entity.id
_entity.type
_entity.pdbx_description
1 polymer ?
#
loop_
_entity_poly.entity_id
_entity_poly.type
_entity_poly.pdbx_seq_one_letter_code
_entity_poly.pdbx_strand_id
1 'polypeptide(L)'
;MELPMARVKKVMRLDDDVRSQMISSDAPLLLAAASEMFIQELTLRAWQLVEEGRRKTLQKSDIAAAASRFEHFDFLIDIVPREDTKKVH
;
A
#
# COMPACT_ATOMS: atom_id res chain seq x y z
N MET A 1 -8.50 7.69 -9.28
CA MET A 1 -9.42 6.55 -9.04
C MET A 1 -10.61 7.16 -8.31
N GLU A 2 -11.67 6.44 -7.96
CA GLU A 2 -12.61 6.99 -6.98
C GLU A 2 -12.94 5.86 -5.99
N LEU A 3 -12.50 6.02 -4.75
CA LEU A 3 -12.74 5.02 -3.72
C LEU A 3 -14.13 5.20 -3.08
N PRO A 4 -14.97 4.15 -3.00
CA PRO A 4 -16.30 4.27 -2.41
C PRO A 4 -16.24 4.62 -0.92
N MET A 5 -16.84 5.75 -0.53
CA MET A 5 -16.83 6.24 0.87
C MET A 5 -17.32 5.21 1.89
N ALA A 6 -18.32 4.41 1.54
CA ALA A 6 -18.83 3.36 2.41
C ALA A 6 -17.77 2.28 2.72
N ARG A 7 -16.89 1.98 1.76
CA ARG A 7 -15.80 1.01 1.93
C ARG A 7 -14.67 1.59 2.75
N VAL A 8 -14.31 2.86 2.50
CA VAL A 8 -13.30 3.58 3.30
C VAL A 8 -13.72 3.62 4.77
N LYS A 9 -14.96 4.05 5.05
CA LYS A 9 -15.53 4.03 6.41
C LYS A 9 -15.54 2.63 7.04
N LYS A 10 -15.84 1.59 6.25
CA LYS A 10 -15.83 0.21 6.75
C LYS A 10 -14.44 -0.24 7.18
N VAL A 11 -13.39 0.12 6.41
CA VAL A 11 -11.99 -0.18 6.77
C VAL A 11 -11.59 0.58 8.03
N MET A 12 -11.93 1.87 8.14
CA MET A 12 -11.66 2.66 9.35
C MET A 12 -12.27 2.04 10.62
N ARG A 13 -13.46 1.43 10.52
CA ARG A 13 -14.15 0.77 11.64
C ARG A 13 -13.67 -0.65 11.94
N LEU A 14 -12.66 -1.17 11.23
CA LEU A 14 -12.01 -2.43 11.60
C LEU A 14 -11.18 -2.27 12.87
N ASP A 15 -10.72 -1.04 13.14
CA ASP A 15 -10.10 -0.68 14.41
C ASP A 15 -11.18 -0.60 15.50
N ASP A 16 -11.00 -1.34 16.59
CA ASP A 16 -11.96 -1.44 17.69
C ASP A 16 -12.11 -0.11 18.44
N ASP A 17 -11.06 0.70 18.50
CA ASP A 17 -11.10 2.02 19.13
C ASP A 17 -11.95 3.00 18.31
N VAL A 18 -11.99 2.83 16.98
CA VAL A 18 -12.77 3.67 16.05
C VAL A 18 -14.19 3.13 15.83
N ARG A 19 -14.40 1.82 15.97
CA ARG A 19 -15.65 1.11 15.66
C ARG A 19 -16.88 1.80 16.29
N SER A 20 -16.77 2.20 17.55
CA SER A 20 -17.85 2.80 18.34
C SER A 20 -17.88 4.33 18.29
N GLN A 21 -16.92 4.95 17.58
CA GLN A 21 -16.79 6.40 17.50
C GLN A 21 -17.54 6.97 16.29
N MET A 22 -17.88 8.26 16.41
CA MET A 22 -18.31 9.06 15.27
C MET A 22 -17.08 9.44 14.44
N ILE A 23 -17.20 9.32 13.12
CA ILE A 23 -16.14 9.69 12.17
C ILE A 23 -16.61 10.95 11.47
N SER A 24 -15.79 12.00 11.50
CA SER A 24 -16.03 13.24 10.74
C SER A 24 -16.20 12.96 9.25
N SER A 25 -17.03 13.75 8.55
CA SER A 25 -17.26 13.61 7.10
C SER A 25 -15.97 13.71 6.28
N ASP A 26 -15.01 14.49 6.76
CA ASP A 26 -13.82 14.87 6.00
C ASP A 26 -12.73 13.79 6.07
N ALA A 27 -12.72 13.00 7.16
CA ALA A 27 -11.71 11.97 7.37
C ALA A 27 -11.74 10.85 6.30
N PRO A 28 -12.90 10.26 5.94
CA PRO A 28 -13.00 9.31 4.83
C PRO A 28 -12.61 9.92 3.47
N LEU A 29 -12.89 11.21 3.24
CA LEU A 29 -12.55 11.89 2.00
C LEU A 29 -11.02 12.03 1.86
N LEU A 30 -10.36 12.51 2.93
CA LEU A 30 -8.90 12.61 2.98
C LEU A 30 -8.23 11.23 2.89
N LEU A 31 -8.76 10.22 3.59
CA LEU A 31 -8.21 8.88 3.55
C LEU A 31 -8.36 8.25 2.15
N ALA A 32 -9.45 8.52 1.44
CA ALA A 32 -9.62 8.09 0.07
C ALA A 32 -8.56 8.73 -0.85
N ALA A 33 -8.40 10.06 -0.80
CA ALA A 33 -7.39 10.76 -1.58
C ALA A 33 -5.96 10.27 -1.27
N ALA A 34 -5.63 10.11 0.02
CA ALA A 34 -4.34 9.59 0.45
C ALA A 34 -4.11 8.15 -0.02
N SER A 35 -5.15 7.29 0.04
CA SER A 35 -5.07 5.91 -0.45
C SER A 35 -4.83 5.84 -1.96
N GLU A 36 -5.45 6.75 -2.72
CA GLU A 36 -5.20 6.84 -4.17
C GLU A 36 -3.76 7.27 -4.48
N MET A 37 -3.26 8.30 -3.79
CA MET A 37 -1.86 8.72 -3.92
C MET A 37 -0.89 7.61 -3.53
N PHE A 38 -1.18 6.89 -2.45
CA PHE A 38 -0.39 5.75 -1.99
C PHE A 38 -0.33 4.63 -3.04
N ILE A 39 -1.48 4.24 -3.62
CA ILE A 39 -1.53 3.21 -4.67
C ILE A 39 -0.71 3.64 -5.88
N GLN A 40 -0.85 4.89 -6.32
CA GLN A 40 -0.09 5.42 -7.46
C GLN A 40 1.41 5.38 -7.20
N GLU A 41 1.84 5.88 -6.04
CA GLU A 41 3.24 5.97 -5.66
C GLU A 41 3.90 4.59 -5.54
N LEU A 42 3.24 3.66 -4.84
CA LEU A 42 3.72 2.28 -4.72
C LEU A 42 3.79 1.59 -6.08
N THR A 43 2.79 1.80 -6.94
CA THR A 43 2.75 1.23 -8.30
C THR A 43 3.89 1.78 -9.15
N LEU A 44 4.15 3.09 -9.12
CA LEU A 44 5.23 3.72 -9.88
C LEU A 44 6.60 3.19 -9.44
N ARG A 45 6.83 3.09 -8.13
CA ARG A 45 8.08 2.54 -7.57
C ARG A 45 8.27 1.06 -7.89
N ALA A 46 7.19 0.28 -7.84
CA ALA A 46 7.25 -1.13 -8.23
C ALA A 46 7.45 -1.29 -9.74
N TRP A 47 6.90 -0.40 -10.56
CA TRP A 47 7.09 -0.42 -12.02
C TRP A 47 8.54 -0.15 -12.44
N GLN A 48 9.27 0.71 -11.72
CA GLN A 48 10.71 0.92 -11.96
C GLN A 48 11.49 -0.41 -11.90
N LEU A 49 11.13 -1.33 -11.01
CA LEU A 49 11.75 -2.66 -10.90
C LEU A 49 11.40 -3.59 -12.06
N VAL A 50 10.18 -3.46 -12.59
CA VAL A 50 9.75 -4.16 -13.81
C VAL A 50 10.62 -3.73 -14.99
N GLU A 51 10.85 -2.42 -15.13
CA GLU A 51 11.68 -1.83 -16.17
C GLU A 51 13.16 -2.20 -16.01
N GLU A 52 13.72 -2.13 -14.79
CA GLU A 52 15.07 -2.63 -14.45
C GLU A 52 15.23 -4.10 -14.87
N GLY A 53 14.20 -4.91 -14.65
CA GLY A 53 14.14 -6.32 -15.04
C GLY A 53 13.81 -6.58 -16.51
N ARG A 54 13.64 -5.55 -17.35
CA ARG A 54 13.19 -5.63 -18.76
C ARG A 54 11.91 -6.46 -18.95
N ARG A 55 11.06 -6.49 -17.92
CA ARG A 55 9.76 -7.17 -17.95
C ARG A 55 8.68 -6.18 -18.41
N LYS A 56 7.50 -6.70 -18.72
CA LYS A 56 6.30 -5.91 -19.06
C LYS A 56 5.09 -6.28 -18.19
N THR A 57 5.35 -7.01 -17.12
CA THR A 57 4.32 -7.51 -16.20
C THR A 57 4.79 -7.23 -14.79
N LEU A 58 3.98 -6.47 -14.06
CA LEU A 58 4.18 -6.20 -12.64
C LEU A 58 3.90 -7.46 -11.83
N GLN A 59 4.83 -7.82 -10.94
CA GLN A 59 4.75 -9.00 -10.09
C GLN A 59 4.72 -8.63 -8.61
N LYS A 60 4.29 -9.56 -7.77
CA LYS A 60 4.26 -9.37 -6.31
C LYS A 60 5.66 -9.09 -5.74
N SER A 61 6.70 -9.70 -6.32
CA SER A 61 8.11 -9.48 -5.95
C SER A 61 8.56 -8.04 -6.19
N ASP A 62 8.05 -7.37 -7.24
CA ASP A 62 8.33 -5.95 -7.49
C ASP A 62 7.72 -5.07 -6.38
N ILE A 63 6.50 -5.37 -5.96
CA ILE A 63 5.84 -4.64 -4.85
C ILE A 63 6.62 -4.85 -3.54
N ALA A 64 7.04 -6.09 -3.26
CA ALA A 64 7.83 -6.41 -2.06
C ALA A 64 9.19 -5.71 -2.05
N ALA A 65 9.87 -5.67 -3.19
CA ALA A 65 11.15 -4.97 -3.33
C ALA A 65 10.97 -3.45 -3.24
N ALA A 66 9.92 -2.87 -3.84
CA ALA A 66 9.63 -1.44 -3.72
C ALA A 66 9.31 -1.05 -2.27
N ALA A 67 8.47 -1.82 -1.58
CA ALA A 67 8.15 -1.61 -0.17
C ALA A 67 9.40 -1.71 0.73
N SER A 68 10.38 -2.54 0.37
CA SER A 68 11.62 -2.69 1.13
C SER A 68 12.69 -1.62 0.82
N ARG A 69 12.59 -0.93 -0.33
CA ARG A 69 13.57 0.09 -0.76
C ARG A 69 13.33 1.46 -0.12
N PHE A 70 12.14 1.75 0.42
CA PHE A 70 11.77 3.10 0.89
C PHE A 70 11.15 3.06 2.30
N GLU A 71 11.71 3.82 3.25
CA GLU A 71 11.33 3.75 4.68
C GLU A 71 9.86 4.11 4.95
N HIS A 72 9.26 5.01 4.16
CA HIS A 72 7.86 5.41 4.36
C HIS A 72 6.87 4.27 4.06
N PHE A 73 7.34 3.14 3.53
CA PHE A 73 6.59 1.91 3.37
C PHE A 73 6.88 0.85 4.45
N ASP A 74 7.66 1.17 5.50
CA ASP A 74 7.97 0.20 6.57
C ASP A 74 6.73 -0.31 7.30
N PHE A 75 5.62 0.43 7.29
CA PHE A 75 4.32 -0.04 7.80
C PHE A 75 3.77 -1.27 7.04
N LEU A 76 4.36 -1.64 5.89
CA LEU A 76 3.99 -2.80 5.08
C LEU A 76 4.81 -4.06 5.38
N ILE A 77 5.83 -4.00 6.24
CA ILE A 77 6.76 -5.12 6.48
C ILE A 77 6.03 -6.41 6.85
N ASP A 78 5.05 -6.32 7.73
CA ASP A 78 4.28 -7.49 8.21
C ASP A 78 3.18 -7.93 7.22
N ILE A 79 2.91 -7.13 6.20
CA ILE A 79 1.84 -7.36 5.21
C ILE A 79 2.40 -7.90 3.90
N VAL A 80 3.55 -7.37 3.48
CA VAL A 80 4.21 -7.70 2.22
C VAL A 80 5.48 -8.48 2.55
N PRO A 81 5.43 -9.82 2.55
CA PRO A 81 6.58 -10.64 2.91
C PRO A 81 7.74 -10.33 1.96
N ARG A 82 8.89 -9.97 2.53
CA ARG A 82 10.13 -9.80 1.79
C ARG A 82 10.51 -11.16 1.23
N GLU A 83 10.83 -11.26 -0.05
CA GLU A 83 11.45 -12.49 -0.55
C GLU A 83 12.80 -12.62 0.15
N ASP A 84 12.97 -13.70 0.93
CA ASP A 84 14.22 -13.99 1.61
C ASP A 84 15.34 -13.85 0.60
N THR A 85 16.24 -12.90 0.84
CA THR A 85 17.53 -12.89 0.17
C THR A 85 18.20 -14.19 0.56
N LYS A 86 18.08 -15.21 -0.29
CA LYS A 86 18.84 -16.45 -0.14
C LYS A 86 20.29 -16.00 -0.03
N LYS A 87 20.85 -16.09 1.17
CA LYS A 87 22.27 -15.90 1.41
C LYS A 87 22.96 -16.90 0.49
N VAL A 88 23.57 -16.39 -0.57
CA VAL A 88 24.42 -17.18 -1.45
C VAL A 88 25.61 -17.57 -0.58
N HIS A 89 25.63 -18.83 -0.15
CA HIS A 89 26.80 -19.49 0.39
C HIS A 89 27.52 -20.20 -0.76
#